data_AF-A0A7X7I631-F1
#
_entry.id   AF-A0A7X7I631-F1
#
_cell.length_a   1.000
_cell.length_b   1.000
_cell.length_c   1.000
_cell.angle_alpha   90.00
_cell.angle_beta   90.00
_cell.angle_gamma   90.00
#
_symmetry.space_group_name_H-M   'P 1'
#
loop_
_entity.id
_entity.type
_entity.pdbx_description
1 polymer ?
#
loop_
_entity_poly.entity_id
_entity_poly.type
_entity_poly.pdbx_seq_one_letter_code
_entity_poly.pdbx_strand_id
1 'polypeptide(L)' 'MTKKQKLLDKIRKNAKNVSLHDFEALMKDFGYIEEGGRHPKGIIGINTMPYKRENPVKSCYVKDLLEIIDSIKE' A
#
# COMPACT_ATOMS: atom_id res chain seq x y z
N MET A 1 7.74 -6.90 -17.46
CA MET A 1 7.11 -6.33 -16.24
C MET A 1 7.19 -7.34 -15.12
N THR A 2 7.82 -6.96 -14.00
CA THR A 2 7.81 -7.76 -12.77
C THR A 2 6.40 -7.79 -12.16
N LYS A 3 6.08 -8.81 -11.34
CA LYS A 3 4.78 -8.93 -10.66
C LYS A 3 4.47 -7.66 -9.84
N LYS A 4 5.49 -7.10 -9.18
CA LYS A 4 5.48 -5.79 -8.52
C LYS A 4 4.96 -4.66 -9.41
N GLN A 5 5.58 -4.45 -10.58
CA GLN A 5 5.20 -3.37 -11.49
C GLN A 5 3.77 -3.53 -12.03
N LYS A 6 3.34 -4.77 -12.30
CA LYS A 6 1.96 -5.03 -12.73
C LYS A 6 0.95 -4.67 -11.63
N LEU A 7 1.25 -5.02 -10.38
CA LEU A 7 0.40 -4.70 -9.23
C LEU A 7 0.32 -3.18 -9.00
N LEU A 8 1.46 -2.49 -9.06
CA LEU A 8 1.53 -1.04 -8.92
C LEU A 8 0.72 -0.33 -10.02
N ASP A 9 0.86 -0.75 -11.28
CA ASP A 9 0.10 -0.19 -12.41
C ASP A 9 -1.42 -0.44 -12.26
N LYS A 10 -1.81 -1.65 -11.84
CA LYS A 10 -3.22 -2.00 -11.54
C LYS A 10 -3.80 -1.08 -10.47
N ILE A 11 -3.07 -0.86 -9.38
CA ILE A 11 -3.50 -0.02 -8.26
C ILE A 11 -3.55 1.46 -8.67
N ARG A 12 -2.57 1.96 -9.44
CA ARG A 12 -2.58 3.33 -9.99
C ARG A 12 -3.81 3.58 -10.87
N LYS A 13 -4.16 2.62 -11.74
CA LYS A 13 -5.32 2.73 -12.64
C LYS A 13 -6.66 2.66 -11.89
N ASN A 14 -6.71 1.99 -10.73
CA ASN A 14 -7.96 1.78 -9.98
C ASN A 14 -7.80 2.03 -8.47
N ALA A 15 -7.31 3.21 -8.09
CA ALA A 15 -7.06 3.55 -6.70
C ALA A 15 -8.31 3.66 -5.81
N LYS A 16 -9.52 3.68 -6.40
CA LYS A 16 -10.81 3.77 -5.69
C LYS A 16 -11.36 2.40 -5.26
N ASN A 17 -10.91 1.32 -5.89
CA ASN A 17 -11.41 -0.03 -5.64
C ASN A 17 -10.25 -1.02 -5.55
N VAL A 18 -9.43 -0.84 -4.52
CA VAL A 18 -8.29 -1.70 -4.23
C VAL A 18 -8.68 -2.68 -3.13
N SER A 19 -8.45 -3.97 -3.40
CA SER A 19 -8.67 -4.99 -2.39
C SER A 19 -7.65 -4.87 -1.26
N LEU A 20 -8.05 -5.20 -0.04
CA LEU A 20 -7.13 -5.22 1.09
C LEU A 20 -5.90 -6.11 0.80
N HIS A 21 -6.13 -7.24 0.13
CA HIS A 21 -5.07 -8.16 -0.25
C HIS A 21 -4.08 -7.57 -1.26
N ASP A 22 -4.56 -6.91 -2.33
CA ASP A 22 -3.70 -6.23 -3.30
C ASP A 22 -2.90 -5.09 -2.62
N PHE A 23 -3.53 -4.36 -1.70
CA PHE A 23 -2.92 -3.26 -0.95
C PHE A 23 -1.81 -3.74 0.00
N GLU A 24 -2.08 -4.78 0.80
CA GLU A 24 -1.10 -5.38 1.69
C GLU A 24 0.03 -6.08 0.91
N ALA A 25 -0.28 -6.70 -0.24
CA ALA A 25 0.75 -7.25 -1.13
C ALA A 25 1.67 -6.17 -1.68
N LEU A 26 1.13 -5.01 -2.09
CA LEU A 26 1.95 -3.89 -2.54
C LEU A 26 2.84 -3.37 -1.40
N MET A 27 2.28 -3.20 -0.20
CA MET A 27 3.05 -2.80 0.99
C MET A 27 4.22 -3.75 1.27
N LYS A 28 3.97 -5.07 1.26
CA LYS A 28 5.01 -6.10 1.49
C LYS A 28 6.07 -6.14 0.38
N ASP A 29 5.76 -5.63 -0.81
CA ASP A 29 6.71 -5.58 -1.92
C ASP A 29 7.69 -4.39 -1.78
N PHE A 30 7.26 -3.30 -1.11
CA PHE A 30 8.10 -2.11 -0.87
C PHE A 30 8.63 -2.00 0.57
N GLY A 31 8.10 -2.78 1.50
CA GLY A 31 8.43 -2.74 2.91
C GLY A 31 7.83 -3.93 3.66
N TYR A 32 7.27 -3.69 4.84
CA TYR A 32 6.64 -4.73 5.66
C TYR A 32 5.47 -4.17 6.44
N ILE A 33 4.65 -5.07 6.99
CA ILE A 33 3.47 -4.71 7.78
C ILE A 33 3.72 -5.19 9.21
N GLU A 34 3.55 -4.29 10.17
CA GLU A 34 3.61 -4.60 11.59
C GLU A 34 2.19 -4.83 12.11
N GLU A 35 1.95 -6.05 12.59
CA GLU A 35 0.68 -6.49 13.19
C GLU A 35 0.85 -6.64 14.71
N GLY A 36 0.98 -5.52 15.42
CA GLY A 36 1.24 -5.51 16.87
C GLY A 36 0.22 -4.73 17.73
N GLY A 37 -0.74 -4.05 17.11
CA GLY A 37 -1.70 -3.18 17.81
C GLY A 37 -3.12 -3.23 17.24
N ARG A 38 -4.00 -2.39 17.77
CA ARG A 38 -5.43 -2.29 17.37
C ARG A 38 -5.62 -1.97 15.87
N HIS A 39 -4.61 -1.38 15.23
CA HIS A 39 -4.56 -1.10 13.80
C HIS A 39 -3.21 -1.55 13.22
N PRO A 40 -3.19 -2.33 12.12
CA PRO A 40 -1.95 -2.66 11.44
C PRO A 40 -1.30 -1.41 10.84
N LYS A 41 0.02 -1.45 10.73
CA LYS A 41 0.83 -0.35 10.19
C LYS A 41 1.70 -0.86 9.06
N GLY A 42 1.65 -0.17 7.93
CA GLY A 42 2.59 -0.34 6.84
C GLY A 42 3.85 0.46 7.12
N ILE A 43 5.02 -0.18 7.01
CA ILE A 43 6.31 0.47 7.15
C ILE A 43 7.03 0.33 5.82
N ILE A 44 7.29 1.46 5.17
CA ILE A 44 7.94 1.53 3.86
C ILE A 44 9.09 2.53 3.99
N GLY A 45 10.32 2.02 4.03
CA GLY A 45 11.50 2.85 4.32
C GLY A 45 11.38 3.52 5.70
N ILE A 46 11.41 4.84 5.73
CA ILE A 46 11.23 5.66 6.94
C ILE A 46 9.75 6.03 7.21
N ASN A 47 8.86 5.81 6.24
CA ASN A 47 7.47 6.17 6.35
C ASN A 47 6.69 5.07 7.05
N THR A 48 5.92 5.45 8.07
CA THR A 48 4.99 4.56 8.76
C THR A 48 3.57 5.06 8.53
N MET A 49 2.72 4.16 8.05
CA MET A 49 1.35 4.46 7.66
C MET A 49 0.40 3.48 8.37
N PRO A 50 -0.32 3.92 9.41
CA PRO A 50 -1.44 3.15 9.95
C PRO A 50 -2.57 3.13 8.93
N TYR A 51 -3.22 1.98 8.78
CA TYR A 51 -4.40 1.85 7.92
C TYR A 51 -5.48 1.02 8.61
N LYS A 52 -6.72 1.29 8.24
CA LYS A 52 -7.85 0.46 8.67
C LYS A 52 -7.99 -0.71 7.69
N ARG A 53 -8.06 -1.94 8.20
CA ARG A 53 -8.41 -3.12 7.41
C ARG A 53 -9.87 -3.05 7.01
N GLU A 54 -10.12 -2.49 5.84
CA GLU A 54 -11.42 -2.44 5.19
C GLU A 54 -11.25 -2.95 3.76
N ASN A 55 -12.28 -3.62 3.23
CA ASN A 55 -12.28 -4.10 1.86
C ASN A 55 -13.57 -3.61 1.17
N PRO A 56 -13.47 -2.75 0.13
CA PRO A 56 -12.26 -2.17 -0.45
C PRO A 56 -11.54 -1.18 0.48
N VAL A 57 -10.23 -1.05 0.30
CA VAL A 57 -9.41 -0.07 1.04
C VAL A 57 -9.82 1.34 0.62
N LYS A 58 -9.91 2.26 1.59
CA LYS A 58 -10.22 3.66 1.27
C LYS A 58 -9.15 4.26 0.36
N SER A 59 -9.61 5.01 -0.63
CA SER A 59 -8.75 5.64 -1.64
C SER A 59 -7.72 6.60 -1.06
N CYS A 60 -7.98 7.21 0.11
CA CYS A 60 -6.99 8.04 0.81
C CYS A 60 -5.73 7.23 1.16
N TYR A 61 -5.90 6.05 1.77
CA TYR A 61 -4.79 5.17 2.12
C TYR A 61 -4.04 4.68 0.87
N VAL A 62 -4.77 4.36 -0.19
CA VAL A 62 -4.14 3.94 -1.45
C VAL A 62 -3.28 5.05 -2.04
N LYS A 63 -3.76 6.30 -2.02
CA LYS A 63 -3.00 7.45 -2.55
C LYS A 63 -1.76 7.73 -1.72
N ASP A 64 -1.88 7.78 -0.39
CA ASP A 64 -0.75 7.93 0.53
C ASP A 64 0.35 6.89 0.23
N LEU A 65 -0.03 5.62 0.09
CA LEU A 65 0.89 4.56 -0.26
C LEU A 65 1.61 4.81 -1.60
N LEU A 66 0.88 5.26 -2.62
CA LEU A 66 1.45 5.56 -3.93
C LEU A 66 2.40 6.75 -3.89
N GLU A 67 2.10 7.78 -3.11
CA GLU A 67 2.96 8.96 -2.92
C GLU A 67 4.26 8.59 -2.21
N ILE A 68 4.19 7.76 -1.15
CA ILE A 68 5.38 7.24 -0.46
C ILE A 68 6.26 6.42 -1.42
N ILE A 69 5.65 5.55 -2.23
CA ILE A 69 6.38 4.73 -3.21
C ILE A 69 7.06 5.62 -4.26
N ASP A 70 6.40 6.68 -4.71
CA ASP A 70 6.96 7.62 -5.69
C ASP A 70 8.17 8.37 -5.11
N SER A 71 8.04 8.85 -3.86
CA SER A 71 9.11 9.55 -3.13
C SER A 71 10.37 8.71 -2.86
N ILE A 72 10.27 7.38 -2.83
CA ILE A 72 11.42 6.48 -2.64
C ILE A 72 12.16 6.20 -3.96
N LYS A 73 11.50 6.47 -5.08
CA LYS A 73 11.99 6.10 -6.41
C LYS A 73 12.81 7.22 -7.08
N GLU A 74 12.78 8.43 -6.52
CA GLU A 74 13.70 9.54 -6.79
C GLU A 74 15.01 9.39 -5.99
#